data_AF-A0A1P8WEK4-F1
#
_entry.id   AF-A0A1P8WEK4-F1
#
_cell.length_a   1.000
_cell.length_b   1.000
_cell.length_c   1.000
_cell.angle_alpha   90.00
_cell.angle_beta   90.00
_cell.angle_gamma   90.00
#
_symmetry.space_group_name_H-M   'P 1'
#
loop_
_entity.id
_entity.type
_entity.pdbx_description
1 polymer ?
#
loop_
_entity_poly.entity_id
_entity_poly.type
_entity_poly.pdbx_seq_one_letter_code
_entity_poly.pdbx_strand_id
1 'polypeptide(L)'
;MKNADFLSPAARLEDSLKQLEKAWSDTKEEWSDPVSRRVEDQYLLPLKSQIRAMMDTVEKLSGVMAKAERQCSHPRELHSGL
;
A
#
# COMPACT_ATOMS: atom_id res chain seq x y z
N MET A 1 18.07 7.39 11.58
CA MET A 1 17.74 7.52 10.13
C MET A 1 16.42 8.25 10.06
N LYS A 2 16.17 9.11 9.06
CA LYS A 2 14.83 9.71 8.89
C LYS A 2 13.84 8.54 8.75
N ASN A 3 12.86 8.44 9.66
CA ASN A 3 11.88 7.36 9.66
C ASN A 3 11.33 7.20 8.25
N ALA A 4 11.61 6.06 7.62
CA ALA A 4 11.08 5.77 6.31
C ALA A 4 9.60 5.46 6.49
N ASP A 5 8.76 6.49 6.40
CA ASP A 5 7.31 6.38 6.52
C ASP A 5 6.73 5.87 5.22
N PHE A 6 6.53 4.55 5.17
CA PHE A 6 5.88 3.88 4.05
C PHE A 6 4.35 3.83 4.20
N LEU A 7 3.83 4.01 5.42
CA LEU A 7 2.41 3.84 5.71
C LEU A 7 1.60 5.03 5.21
N SER A 8 2.11 6.25 5.34
CA SER A 8 1.36 7.44 4.88
C SER A 8 1.13 7.46 3.35
N PRO A 9 2.14 7.21 2.48
CA PRO A 9 1.90 7.08 1.04
C PRO A 9 0.96 5.92 0.68
N ALA A 10 1.04 4.81 1.42
CA ALA A 10 0.19 3.65 1.22
C ALA A 10 -1.28 3.97 1.54
N ALA A 11 -1.55 4.64 2.66
CA ALA A 11 -2.90 5.09 3.02
C ALA A 11 -3.50 6.02 1.95
N ARG A 12 -2.70 6.95 1.41
CA ARG A 12 -3.14 7.83 0.30
C ARG A 12 -3.52 7.05 -0.95
N LEU A 13 -2.81 5.96 -1.25
CA LEU A 13 -3.15 5.12 -2.39
C LEU A 13 -4.44 4.33 -2.14
N GLU A 14 -4.65 3.83 -0.93
CA GLU A 14 -5.90 3.18 -0.54
C GLU A 14 -7.10 4.13 -0.69
N ASP A 15 -6.97 5.38 -0.24
CA ASP A 15 -8.00 6.40 -0.40
C ASP A 15 -8.26 6.73 -1.88
N SER A 16 -7.22 6.77 -2.68
CA SER A 16 -7.34 6.99 -4.14
C SER A 16 -8.06 5.82 -4.82
N LEU A 17 -7.81 4.58 -4.38
CA LEU A 17 -8.54 3.40 -4.86
C LEU A 17 -10.02 3.47 -4.49
N LYS A 18 -10.36 3.88 -3.26
CA LYS A 18 -11.77 4.09 -2.84
C LYS A 18 -12.47 5.13 -3.71
N GLN A 19 -11.79 6.23 -4.04
CA GLN A 19 -12.32 7.25 -4.93
C GLN A 19 -12.56 6.72 -6.35
N LEU A 20 -11.62 5.92 -6.87
CA LEU A 20 -11.78 5.26 -8.17
C LEU A 20 -12.97 4.29 -8.17
N GLU A 21 -13.13 3.48 -7.13
CA GLU A 21 -14.25 2.54 -7.00
C GLU A 21 -15.59 3.27 -6.96
N LYS A 22 -15.67 4.37 -6.21
CA LYS A 22 -16.86 5.22 -6.19
C LYS A 22 -17.15 5.82 -7.57
N ALA A 23 -16.15 6.45 -8.20
CA ALA A 23 -16.32 7.04 -9.52
C ALA A 23 -16.74 6.00 -10.58
N TRP A 24 -16.21 4.78 -10.47
CA TRP A 24 -16.63 3.67 -11.34
C TRP A 24 -18.06 3.22 -11.07
N SER A 25 -18.49 3.16 -9.81
CA SER A 25 -19.88 2.87 -9.45
C SER A 25 -20.83 3.91 -10.07
N ASP A 26 -20.53 5.19 -9.88
CA ASP A 26 -21.31 6.30 -10.42
C ASP A 26 -21.35 6.23 -11.96
N THR A 27 -20.22 5.89 -12.61
CA THR A 27 -20.13 5.72 -14.07
C THR A 27 -21.00 4.57 -14.58
N LYS A 28 -21.10 3.47 -13.83
CA LYS A 28 -21.89 2.30 -14.23
C LYS A 28 -23.39 2.53 -14.25
N GLU A 29 -23.88 3.58 -13.58
CA GLU A 29 -25.29 3.98 -13.65
C GLU A 29 -25.69 4.37 -15.08
N GLU A 30 -24.78 5.05 -15.79
CA GLU A 30 -25.00 5.54 -17.16
C GLU A 30 -24.29 4.69 -18.23
N TRP A 31 -23.27 3.90 -17.84
CA TRP A 31 -22.46 3.10 -18.76
C TRP A 31 -22.35 1.62 -18.34
N SER A 32 -23.30 0.80 -18.80
CA SER A 32 -23.44 -0.62 -18.41
C SER A 32 -23.39 -1.62 -19.58
N ASP A 33 -22.80 -1.21 -20.71
CA ASP A 33 -22.68 -2.01 -21.92
C ASP A 33 -21.54 -3.07 -21.83
N PRO A 34 -21.36 -3.93 -22.85
CA PRO A 34 -20.27 -4.91 -22.85
C PRO A 34 -18.86 -4.31 -22.86
N VAL A 35 -18.67 -3.06 -23.28
CA VAL A 35 -17.38 -2.35 -23.23
C VAL A 35 -17.04 -2.01 -21.78
N SER A 36 -18.00 -1.48 -21.01
CA SER A 36 -17.76 -1.13 -19.60
C SER A 36 -17.38 -2.34 -18.76
N ARG A 37 -18.00 -3.51 -19.02
CA ARG A 37 -17.59 -4.79 -18.41
C ARG A 37 -16.15 -5.17 -18.75
N ARG A 38 -15.75 -5.04 -20.02
CA ARG A 38 -14.36 -5.29 -20.41
C ARG A 38 -13.38 -4.34 -19.72
N VAL A 39 -13.77 -3.08 -19.51
CA VAL A 39 -12.93 -2.13 -18.78
C VAL A 39 -12.76 -2.54 -17.31
N GLU A 40 -13.86 -2.92 -16.66
CA GLU A 40 -13.82 -3.42 -15.28
C GLU A 40 -12.94 -4.67 -15.15
N ASP A 41 -13.16 -5.66 -16.01
CA ASP A 41 -12.46 -6.94 -15.97
C ASP A 41 -10.97 -6.83 -16.34
N GLN A 42 -10.63 -6.04 -17.37
CA GLN A 42 -9.26 -5.96 -17.88
C GLN A 42 -8.37 -4.98 -17.12
N TYR A 43 -8.94 -3.95 -16.49
CA TYR A 43 -8.15 -2.87 -15.89
C TYR A 43 -8.46 -2.66 -14.42
N LEU A 44 -9.72 -2.47 -14.05
CA LEU A 44 -10.08 -2.05 -12.68
C LEU A 44 -9.90 -3.19 -11.67
N LEU A 45 -10.38 -4.40 -11.98
CA LEU A 45 -10.20 -5.57 -11.10
C LEU A 45 -8.72 -5.93 -10.91
N PRO A 46 -7.88 -6.02 -11.98
CA PRO A 46 -6.46 -6.24 -11.81
C PRO A 46 -5.76 -5.14 -11.02
N LEU A 47 -6.06 -3.86 -11.30
CA LEU A 47 -5.46 -2.72 -10.59
C LEU A 47 -5.77 -2.77 -9.08
N LYS A 48 -7.02 -3.03 -8.72
CA LYS A 48 -7.46 -3.21 -7.33
C LYS A 48 -6.70 -4.33 -6.63
N SER A 49 -6.50 -5.47 -7.29
CA SER A 49 -5.73 -6.59 -6.74
C SER A 49 -4.26 -6.22 -6.54
N GLN A 50 -3.64 -5.55 -7.52
CA GLN A 50 -2.24 -5.13 -7.44
C GLN A 50 -2.00 -4.12 -6.32
N ILE A 51 -2.89 -3.13 -6.18
CA ILE A 51 -2.78 -2.12 -5.11
C ILE A 51 -2.86 -2.81 -3.75
N ARG A 52 -3.80 -3.73 -3.53
CA ARG A 52 -3.91 -4.48 -2.27
C ARG A 52 -2.65 -5.29 -1.97
N ALA A 53 -2.12 -6.02 -2.95
CA ALA A 53 -0.88 -6.77 -2.77
C ALA A 53 0.32 -5.87 -2.44
N MET A 54 0.35 -4.66 -3.02
CA MET A 54 1.37 -3.66 -2.71
C MET A 54 1.24 -3.15 -1.27
N MET A 55 0.01 -2.88 -0.79
CA MET A 55 -0.25 -2.47 0.60
C MET A 55 0.28 -3.51 1.60
N ASP A 56 -0.01 -4.80 1.37
CA ASP A 56 0.49 -5.89 2.21
C ASP A 56 2.03 -5.94 2.24
N THR A 57 2.66 -5.62 1.11
CA THR A 57 4.13 -5.58 0.99
C THR A 57 4.72 -4.37 1.72
N VAL A 58 4.05 -3.22 1.65
CA VAL A 58 4.45 -2.00 2.38
C VAL A 58 4.37 -2.22 3.89
N GLU A 59 3.32 -2.89 4.39
CA GLU A 59 3.19 -3.20 5.81
C GLU A 59 4.37 -4.08 6.29
N LYS A 60 4.72 -5.12 5.51
CA LYS A 60 5.89 -5.96 5.80
C LYS A 60 7.19 -5.16 5.80
N LEU A 61 7.39 -4.29 4.81
CA LEU A 61 8.58 -3.45 4.70
C LEU A 61 8.71 -2.50 5.91
N SER A 62 7.60 -1.88 6.31
CA SER A 62 7.54 -1.02 7.51
C SER A 62 7.96 -1.79 8.76
N GLY A 63 7.45 -3.01 8.95
CA GLY A 63 7.82 -3.88 10.07
C GLY A 63 9.31 -4.27 10.09
N VAL A 64 9.88 -4.61 8.93
CA VAL A 64 11.31 -4.94 8.81
C VAL A 64 12.18 -3.73 9.14
N MET A 65 11.83 -2.55 8.63
CA MET A 65 12.59 -1.33 8.89
C MET A 65 12.50 -0.89 10.36
N ALA A 66 11.33 -0.99 10.98
CA ALA A 66 11.17 -0.74 12.41
C ALA A 66 12.01 -1.70 13.27
N LYS A 67 12.11 -2.98 12.88
CA LYS A 67 12.97 -3.95 13.56
C LYS A 67 14.45 -3.59 13.40
N ALA A 68 14.89 -3.26 12.18
CA ALA A 68 16.27 -2.86 11.91
C ALA A 68 16.65 -1.60 12.70
N GLU A 69 15.77 -0.61 12.77
CA GLU A 69 15.98 0.61 13.55
C GLU A 69 16.17 0.28 15.04
N ARG A 70 15.32 -0.58 15.62
CA ARG A 70 15.47 -1.01 17.01
C ARG A 70 16.79 -1.74 17.27
N GLN A 71 17.22 -2.61 16.35
CA GLN A 71 18.49 -3.32 16.46
C GLN A 71 19.71 -2.39 16.39
N CYS A 72 19.64 -1.37 15.55
CA CYS A 72 20.71 -0.35 15.43
C CYS A 72 20.71 0.66 16.58
N SER A 73 19.54 0.92 17.19
CA SER A 73 19.39 1.86 18.31
C SER A 73 19.65 1.23 19.66
N HIS A 74 19.65 -0.11 19.74
CA HIS A 74 20.07 -0.80 20.94
C HIS A 74 21.57 -0.51 21.15
N PRO A 75 21.99 0.03 22.31
CA PRO A 75 23.41 0.16 22.59
C PRO A 75 24.01 -1.23 22.50
N ARG A 76 24.90 -1.45 21.52
CA ARG A 76 25.87 -2.53 21.60
C ARG A 76 26.49 -2.42 22.98
N GLU A 77 26.32 -3.48 23.74
CA GLU A 77 26.81 -3.60 25.11
C GLU A 77 28.18 -2.94 25.24
N LEU A 78 28.32 -2.13 26.29
CA LEU A 78 29.58 -1.74 26.90
C LEU A 78 30.30 -3.01 27.39
N HIS A 79 30.71 -3.87 26.47
CA HIS A 79 31.80 -4.81 26.65
C HIS A 79 33.06 -4.14 26.12
N SER A 80 33.42 -2.99 26.72
CA SER A 80 34.83 -2.66 26.87
C SER A 80 35.27 -3.45 28.10
N GLY A 81 35.89 -4.60 27.86
CA GLY A 81 36.69 -5.22 28.91
C GLY A 81 37.74 -4.21 29.37
N LEU A 82 37.77 -4.00 30.69
CA LEU A 82 38.95 -3.84 31.54
C LEU A 82 38.47 -3.66 32.99
#